data_AF-A0AAD9N3J3-F1
#
_entry.id   AF-A0AAD9N3J3-F1
#
_cell.length_a   1.000
_cell.length_b   1.000
_cell.length_c   1.000
_cell.angle_alpha   90.00
_cell.angle_beta   90.00
_cell.angle_gamma   90.00
#
_symmetry.space_group_name_H-M   'P 1'
#
loop_
_entity.id
_entity.type
_entity.pdbx_description
1 polymer ?
#
loop_
_entity_poly.entity_id
_entity_poly.type
_entity_poly.pdbx_seq_one_letter_code
_entity_poly.pdbx_strand_id
1 'polypeptide(L)'
;MGEIRMTRDLFLWSLSVIYLFAFASLYVQIPGLYGDNGILPAKLVLKKGSAESAFDLEDLVSNQPTLLRLLPSLGLDTQSSMDFLCLGGVILSFVAMVSRNQRNSIVFGVLWMMYFSLFQVGQTFLWFQWDILLLETGFLAILVAPLNLFGWRSVWYHQHDHITFWLVKWLLFRLMFASGIVKLTSNCPTWWGLTALNYHYETQCIPTPLAWIAHQFPEWFQKLCVVSVYVIQIPVPFLYFSPVRSQRIFAFYCQHEITIRNESM
;
A
#
# COMPACT_ATOMS: atom_id res chain seq x y z
N MET A 1 17.60 -19.33 -12.78
CA MET A 1 16.36 -19.75 -12.08
C MET A 1 16.41 -19.56 -10.56
N GLY A 2 17.57 -19.63 -9.88
CA GLY A 2 17.67 -19.41 -8.43
C GLY A 2 17.37 -17.97 -7.97
N GLU A 3 17.83 -16.95 -8.72
CA GLU A 3 17.64 -15.54 -8.34
C GLU A 3 16.16 -15.13 -8.26
N ILE A 4 15.35 -15.52 -9.25
CA ILE A 4 13.94 -15.12 -9.33
C ILE A 4 13.11 -15.67 -8.16
N ARG A 5 13.33 -16.94 -7.80
CA ARG A 5 12.65 -17.58 -6.66
C ARG A 5 12.98 -16.89 -5.34
N MET A 6 14.24 -16.50 -5.15
CA MET A 6 14.68 -15.80 -3.96
C MET A 6 14.08 -14.39 -3.88
N THR A 7 14.10 -13.64 -4.99
CA THR A 7 13.47 -12.30 -5.05
C THR A 7 11.97 -12.37 -4.76
N ARG A 8 11.27 -13.34 -5.34
CA ARG A 8 9.84 -13.54 -5.09
C ARG A 8 9.56 -13.85 -3.64
N ASP A 9 10.29 -14.79 -3.06
CA ASP A 9 10.02 -15.23 -1.70
C ASP A 9 10.36 -14.14 -0.68
N LEU A 10 11.38 -13.33 -0.94
CA LEU A 10 11.67 -12.12 -0.18
C LEU A 10 10.54 -11.09 -0.32
N PHE A 11 10.06 -10.83 -1.54
CA PHE A 11 8.94 -9.91 -1.78
C PHE A 11 7.68 -10.33 -1.01
N LEU A 12 7.28 -11.60 -1.11
CA LEU A 12 6.12 -12.12 -0.39
C LEU A 12 6.31 -12.09 1.12
N TRP A 13 7.52 -12.39 1.61
CA TRP A 13 7.83 -12.31 3.04
C TRP A 13 7.75 -10.87 3.56
N SER A 14 8.36 -9.91 2.86
CA SER A 14 8.28 -8.49 3.21
C SER A 14 6.84 -8.00 3.23
N LEU A 15 6.02 -8.42 2.25
CA LEU A 15 4.61 -8.06 2.22
C LEU A 15 3.82 -8.68 3.39
N SER A 16 4.12 -9.90 3.81
CA SER A 16 3.52 -10.48 5.02
C SER A 16 3.85 -9.67 6.27
N VAL A 17 5.08 -9.17 6.39
CA VAL A 17 5.49 -8.27 7.48
C VAL A 17 4.71 -6.94 7.43
N ILE A 18 4.57 -6.35 6.24
CA ILE A 18 3.80 -5.10 6.06
C ILE A 18 2.33 -5.30 6.45
N TYR A 19 1.68 -6.38 6.00
CA TYR A 19 0.32 -6.69 6.41
C TYR A 19 0.18 -6.88 7.92
N LEU A 20 1.14 -7.57 8.55
CA LEU A 20 1.15 -7.76 10.00
C LEU A 20 1.12 -6.42 10.75
N PHE A 21 2.00 -5.50 10.37
CA PHE A 21 2.03 -4.16 10.98
C PHE A 21 0.80 -3.33 10.64
N ALA A 22 0.29 -3.40 9.41
CA ALA A 22 -0.92 -2.68 9.00
C ALA A 22 -2.14 -3.10 9.82
N PHE A 23 -2.39 -4.41 9.93
CA PHE A 23 -3.51 -4.93 10.72
C PHE A 23 -3.32 -4.70 12.22
N ALA A 24 -2.10 -4.86 12.77
CA ALA A 24 -1.84 -4.61 14.17
C ALA A 24 -2.00 -3.13 14.55
N SER A 25 -1.51 -2.22 13.70
CA SER A 25 -1.70 -0.78 13.87
C SER A 25 -3.18 -0.42 13.84
N LEU A 26 -3.93 -0.95 12.88
CA LEU A 26 -5.34 -0.64 12.73
C LEU A 26 -6.17 -1.20 13.90
N TYR A 27 -5.85 -2.39 14.41
CA TYR A 27 -6.50 -2.98 15.59
C TYR A 27 -6.47 -2.04 16.81
N VAL A 28 -5.32 -1.41 17.07
CA VAL A 28 -5.19 -0.46 18.20
C VAL A 28 -5.98 0.83 17.94
N GLN A 29 -6.14 1.22 16.68
CA GLN A 29 -6.83 2.45 16.29
C GLN A 29 -8.36 2.32 16.22
N ILE A 30 -8.90 1.12 15.99
CA ILE A 30 -10.34 0.88 15.80
C ILE A 30 -11.19 1.47 16.93
N PRO A 31 -10.93 1.22 18.23
CA PRO A 31 -11.81 1.70 19.30
C PRO A 31 -11.91 3.23 19.35
N GLY A 32 -10.83 3.94 19.00
CA GLY A 32 -10.78 5.40 19.02
C GLY A 32 -11.29 6.07 17.74
N LEU A 33 -11.04 5.47 16.57
CA LEU A 33 -11.42 6.06 15.28
C LEU A 33 -12.80 5.60 14.83
N TYR A 34 -13.05 4.29 14.82
CA TYR A 34 -14.17 3.67 14.10
C TYR A 34 -15.22 3.03 14.99
N GLY A 35 -14.93 2.86 16.28
CA GLY A 35 -15.88 2.34 17.27
C GLY A 35 -17.14 3.19 17.39
N ASP A 36 -18.12 2.70 18.15
CA ASP A 36 -19.41 3.39 18.31
C ASP A 36 -19.28 4.79 18.92
N ASN A 37 -18.28 5.01 19.78
CA ASN A 37 -17.91 6.31 20.35
C ASN A 37 -16.67 6.93 19.70
N GLY A 38 -16.27 6.42 18.52
CA GLY A 38 -15.11 6.90 17.79
C GLY A 38 -15.35 8.23 17.08
N ILE A 39 -14.26 8.84 16.60
CA ILE A 39 -14.32 10.13 15.87
C ILE A 39 -15.16 10.00 14.59
N LEU A 40 -15.05 8.87 13.89
CA LEU A 40 -15.78 8.55 12.66
C LEU A 40 -16.39 7.15 12.72
N PRO A 41 -17.56 6.98 13.36
CA PRO A 41 -18.17 5.68 13.57
C PRO A 41 -18.43 4.93 12.25
N ALA A 42 -17.87 3.73 12.11
CA ALA A 42 -18.00 2.86 10.95
C ALA A 42 -19.47 2.50 10.63
N LYS A 43 -20.29 2.39 11.67
CA LYS A 43 -21.72 2.06 11.61
C LYS A 43 -22.51 3.03 10.73
N LEU A 44 -22.12 4.31 10.68
CA LEU A 44 -22.80 5.33 9.87
C LEU A 44 -22.60 5.09 8.36
N VAL A 45 -21.43 4.60 7.96
CA VAL A 45 -21.11 4.27 6.56
C VAL A 45 -21.89 3.04 6.11
N LEU A 46 -21.92 1.99 6.95
CA LEU A 46 -22.67 0.78 6.66
C LEU A 46 -24.17 1.06 6.61
N LYS A 47 -24.71 1.86 7.54
CA LYS A 47 -26.13 2.26 7.57
C LYS A 47 -26.54 3.10 6.37
N LYS A 48 -25.66 3.98 5.88
CA LYS A 48 -25.90 4.78 4.67
C LYS A 48 -25.99 3.92 3.40
N GLY A 49 -25.27 2.79 3.36
CA GLY A 49 -25.33 1.84 2.26
C GLY A 49 -26.45 0.79 2.38
N SER A 50 -27.02 0.60 3.57
CA SER A 50 -28.02 -0.44 3.86
C SER A 50 -29.44 0.10 4.07
N ALA A 51 -29.72 1.33 3.66
CA ALA A 51 -30.96 2.01 4.03
C ALA A 51 -32.24 1.46 3.36
N GLU A 52 -32.16 0.57 2.36
CA GLU A 52 -33.37 0.18 1.60
C GLU A 52 -33.54 -1.28 1.16
N SER A 53 -32.66 -2.24 1.47
CA SER A 53 -32.88 -3.62 1.00
C SER A 53 -32.57 -4.72 1.98
N ALA A 54 -33.47 -5.71 1.99
CA ALA A 54 -33.27 -7.02 2.58
C ALA A 54 -32.03 -7.69 1.95
N PHE A 55 -31.48 -8.67 2.67
CA PHE A 55 -30.20 -9.32 2.39
C PHE A 55 -30.19 -10.06 1.03
N ASP A 56 -30.00 -9.35 -0.07
CA ASP A 56 -29.85 -9.91 -1.42
C ASP A 56 -28.38 -9.98 -1.83
N LEU A 57 -27.96 -11.17 -2.29
CA LEU A 57 -26.60 -11.40 -2.79
C LEU A 57 -26.26 -10.53 -4.02
N GLU A 58 -27.29 -10.12 -4.78
CA GLU A 58 -27.13 -9.21 -5.92
C GLU A 58 -26.80 -7.78 -5.47
N ASP A 59 -27.32 -7.34 -4.33
CA ASP A 59 -27.00 -6.03 -3.74
C ASP A 59 -25.61 -5.97 -3.10
N LEU A 60 -25.08 -7.11 -2.62
CA LEU A 60 -23.71 -7.21 -2.11
C LEU A 60 -22.68 -6.93 -3.21
N VAL A 61 -22.94 -7.41 -4.43
CA VAL A 61 -22.07 -7.18 -5.60
C VAL A 61 -22.28 -5.78 -6.17
N SER A 62 -23.52 -5.27 -6.15
CA SER A 62 -23.89 -3.98 -6.74
C SER A 62 -23.48 -2.76 -5.88
N ASN A 63 -23.68 -2.82 -4.56
CA ASN A 63 -23.63 -1.62 -3.70
C ASN A 63 -22.40 -1.53 -2.78
N GLN A 64 -21.35 -2.33 -3.03
CA GLN A 64 -20.00 -2.38 -2.39
C GLN A 64 -19.72 -3.74 -1.70
N PRO A 65 -18.85 -4.59 -2.30
CA PRO A 65 -18.52 -5.90 -1.75
C PRO A 65 -17.59 -5.76 -0.54
N THR A 66 -18.15 -5.82 0.68
CA THR A 66 -17.39 -5.79 1.93
C THR A 66 -17.77 -6.99 2.79
N LEU A 67 -16.76 -7.65 3.38
CA LEU A 67 -16.98 -8.72 4.35
C LEU A 67 -17.75 -8.19 5.57
N LEU A 68 -17.53 -6.92 5.93
CA LEU A 68 -18.24 -6.23 7.02
C LEU A 68 -19.77 -6.13 6.83
N ARG A 69 -20.33 -6.31 5.63
CA ARG A 69 -21.78 -6.44 5.43
C ARG A 69 -22.30 -7.85 5.66
N LEU A 70 -21.43 -8.86 5.55
CA LEU A 70 -21.75 -10.26 5.81
C LEU A 70 -21.64 -10.63 7.29
N LEU A 71 -20.86 -9.90 8.10
CA LEU A 71 -20.70 -10.22 9.53
C LEU A 71 -21.90 -9.85 10.42
N PRO A 72 -22.72 -8.81 10.12
CA PRO A 72 -23.95 -8.54 10.86
C PRO A 72 -24.97 -9.68 10.81
N SER A 73 -25.01 -10.49 9.74
CA SER A 73 -25.88 -11.67 9.68
C SER A 73 -25.42 -12.81 10.59
N LEU A 74 -24.20 -12.73 11.13
CA LEU A 74 -23.67 -13.61 12.19
C LEU A 74 -23.94 -13.05 13.60
N GLY A 75 -24.65 -11.92 13.72
CA GLY A 75 -25.01 -11.30 15.01
C GLY A 75 -23.89 -10.53 15.68
N LEU A 76 -22.80 -10.24 14.97
CA LEU A 76 -21.68 -9.45 15.48
C LEU A 76 -21.93 -7.95 15.32
N ASP A 77 -21.55 -7.18 16.33
CA ASP A 77 -21.54 -5.73 16.24
C ASP A 77 -20.48 -5.24 15.23
N THR A 78 -20.65 -4.03 14.70
CA THR A 78 -19.78 -3.46 13.65
C THR A 78 -18.34 -3.36 14.13
N GLN A 79 -18.13 -2.92 15.37
CA GLN A 79 -16.80 -2.82 15.95
C GLN A 79 -16.13 -4.19 16.13
N SER A 80 -16.87 -5.14 16.71
CA SER A 80 -16.39 -6.53 16.90
C SER A 80 -16.03 -7.21 15.57
N SER A 81 -16.76 -6.88 14.49
CA SER A 81 -16.49 -7.38 13.15
C SER A 81 -15.17 -6.85 12.59
N MET A 82 -14.86 -5.57 12.80
CA MET A 82 -13.59 -4.98 12.40
C MET A 82 -12.42 -5.54 13.20
N ASP A 83 -12.60 -5.72 14.52
CA ASP A 83 -11.59 -6.33 15.39
C ASP A 83 -11.27 -7.76 14.96
N PHE A 84 -12.30 -8.55 14.62
CA PHE A 84 -12.14 -9.91 14.11
C PHE A 84 -11.35 -9.94 12.79
N LEU A 85 -11.65 -9.06 11.84
CA LEU A 85 -10.90 -8.97 10.58
C LEU A 85 -9.44 -8.58 10.83
N CYS A 86 -9.16 -7.68 11.77
CA CYS A 86 -7.79 -7.29 12.10
C CYS A 86 -7.02 -8.42 12.77
N LEU A 87 -7.60 -9.06 13.79
CA LEU A 87 -6.97 -10.20 14.46
C LEU A 87 -6.75 -11.37 13.51
N GLY A 88 -7.73 -11.67 12.65
CA GLY A 88 -7.59 -12.66 11.58
C GLY A 88 -6.46 -12.32 10.62
N GLY A 89 -6.38 -11.05 10.19
CA GLY A 89 -5.30 -10.52 9.36
C GLY A 89 -3.92 -10.63 10.02
N VAL A 90 -3.81 -10.30 11.31
CA VAL A 90 -2.57 -10.44 12.12
C VAL A 90 -2.14 -11.90 12.18
N ILE A 91 -3.04 -12.83 12.50
CA ILE A 91 -2.71 -14.26 12.60
C ILE A 91 -2.26 -14.80 11.24
N LEU A 92 -3.03 -14.50 10.19
CA LEU A 92 -2.77 -15.02 8.85
C LEU A 92 -1.46 -14.46 8.27
N SER A 93 -1.18 -13.17 8.48
CA SER A 93 0.08 -12.54 8.06
C SER A 93 1.28 -13.06 8.86
N PHE A 94 1.13 -13.30 10.17
CA PHE A 94 2.16 -13.93 11.00
C PHE A 94 2.47 -15.36 10.54
N VAL A 95 1.44 -16.15 10.23
CA VAL A 95 1.62 -17.52 9.69
C VAL A 95 2.32 -17.49 8.32
N ALA A 96 1.97 -16.55 7.44
CA ALA A 96 2.64 -16.37 6.15
C ALA A 96 4.11 -15.91 6.30
N MET A 97 4.40 -15.09 7.31
CA MET A 97 5.75 -14.64 7.63
C MET A 97 6.64 -15.80 8.10
N VAL A 98 6.15 -16.64 9.02
CA VAL A 98 6.92 -17.76 9.60
C VAL A 98 7.01 -18.94 8.64
N SER A 99 5.91 -19.30 7.97
CA SER A 99 5.84 -20.50 7.13
C SER A 99 5.96 -20.18 5.64
N ARG A 100 7.06 -20.62 5.02
CA ARG A 100 7.23 -20.54 3.55
C ARG A 100 6.15 -21.28 2.77
N ASN A 101 5.59 -22.34 3.34
CA ASN A 101 4.55 -23.14 2.69
C ASN A 101 3.18 -22.46 2.69
N GLN A 102 2.97 -21.46 3.55
CA GLN A 102 1.71 -20.72 3.67
C GLN A 102 1.70 -19.43 2.83
N ARG A 103 2.81 -19.08 2.17
CA ARG A 103 2.90 -17.94 1.22
C ARG A 103 2.28 -18.31 -0.13
N ASN A 104 1.00 -18.66 -0.13
CA ASN A 104 0.25 -19.03 -1.32
C ASN A 104 -0.71 -17.92 -1.74
N SER A 105 -1.11 -17.93 -3.01
CA SER A 105 -2.04 -16.95 -3.59
C SER A 105 -3.36 -16.82 -2.80
N ILE A 106 -3.90 -17.92 -2.27
CA ILE A 106 -5.12 -17.93 -1.45
C ILE A 106 -4.94 -17.10 -0.17
N VAL A 107 -3.81 -17.28 0.53
CA VAL A 107 -3.55 -16.57 1.79
C VAL A 107 -3.45 -15.07 1.55
N PHE A 108 -2.72 -14.66 0.51
CA PHE A 108 -2.65 -13.24 0.12
C PHE A 108 -4.01 -12.72 -0.38
N GLY A 109 -4.82 -13.55 -1.05
CA GLY A 109 -6.17 -13.19 -1.47
C GLY A 109 -7.10 -12.93 -0.28
N VAL A 110 -7.03 -13.78 0.75
CA VAL A 110 -7.80 -13.59 1.99
C VAL A 110 -7.32 -12.34 2.73
N LEU A 111 -6.00 -12.15 2.88
CA LEU A 111 -5.44 -10.93 3.49
C LEU A 111 -5.88 -9.66 2.75
N TRP A 112 -5.83 -9.69 1.41
CA TRP A 112 -6.27 -8.59 0.57
C TRP A 112 -7.75 -8.29 0.76
N MET A 113 -8.62 -9.33 0.74
CA MET A 113 -10.06 -9.17 0.97
C MET A 113 -10.39 -8.61 2.36
N MET A 114 -9.69 -9.09 3.40
CA MET A 114 -9.86 -8.57 4.76
C MET A 114 -9.49 -7.09 4.84
N TYR A 115 -8.34 -6.72 4.27
CA TYR A 115 -7.88 -5.32 4.28
C TYR A 115 -8.75 -4.42 3.40
N PHE A 116 -9.16 -4.88 2.22
CA PHE A 116 -10.09 -4.15 1.34
C PHE A 116 -11.43 -3.88 2.03
N SER A 117 -11.94 -4.85 2.80
CA SER A 117 -13.16 -4.66 3.57
C SER A 117 -13.02 -3.56 4.63
N LEU A 118 -11.85 -3.44 5.29
CA LEU A 118 -11.58 -2.38 6.25
C LEU A 118 -11.41 -1.03 5.54
N PHE A 119 -10.67 -1.00 4.43
CA PHE A 119 -10.45 0.19 3.59
C PHE A 119 -11.77 0.85 3.17
N GLN A 120 -12.76 0.05 2.72
CA GLN A 120 -14.06 0.57 2.29
C GLN A 120 -14.80 1.34 3.39
N VAL A 121 -14.58 0.97 4.66
CA VAL A 121 -15.24 1.57 5.83
C VAL A 121 -14.35 2.60 6.52
N GLY A 122 -13.06 2.65 6.20
CA GLY A 122 -12.07 3.45 6.91
C GLY A 122 -12.06 4.96 6.59
N GLN A 123 -12.97 5.44 5.75
CA GLN A 123 -13.21 6.87 5.47
C GLN A 123 -11.91 7.66 5.23
N THR A 124 -11.78 8.85 5.81
CA THR A 124 -10.64 9.75 5.60
C THR A 124 -9.32 9.21 6.13
N PHE A 125 -9.35 8.37 7.17
CA PHE A 125 -8.12 7.87 7.81
C PHE A 125 -7.48 6.69 7.09
N LEU A 126 -8.23 5.94 6.28
CA LEU A 126 -7.67 4.88 5.40
C LEU A 126 -7.55 5.33 3.95
N TRP A 127 -7.93 6.56 3.61
CA TRP A 127 -7.82 7.11 2.25
C TRP A 127 -6.45 7.77 1.99
N PHE A 128 -5.38 7.25 2.59
CA PHE A 128 -4.02 7.69 2.30
C PHE A 128 -3.41 6.88 1.16
N GLN A 129 -2.39 7.45 0.51
CA GLN A 129 -1.72 6.84 -0.64
C GLN A 129 -1.09 5.48 -0.30
N TRP A 130 -0.64 5.31 0.96
CA TRP A 130 -0.02 4.07 1.45
C TRP A 130 -0.99 2.90 1.50
N ASP A 131 -2.24 3.12 1.95
CA ASP A 131 -3.26 2.08 2.01
C ASP A 131 -3.70 1.64 0.61
N ILE A 132 -3.81 2.60 -0.32
CA ILE A 132 -4.06 2.34 -1.75
C ILE A 132 -2.90 1.53 -2.35
N LEU A 133 -1.66 1.93 -2.08
CA LEU A 133 -0.47 1.20 -2.53
C LEU A 133 -0.42 -0.22 -1.96
N LEU A 134 -0.81 -0.41 -0.69
CA LEU A 134 -0.88 -1.74 -0.06
C LEU A 134 -1.95 -2.61 -0.72
N LEU A 135 -3.11 -2.04 -1.09
CA LEU A 135 -4.13 -2.76 -1.86
C LEU A 135 -3.66 -3.13 -3.27
N GLU A 136 -3.01 -2.22 -3.98
CA GLU A 136 -2.47 -2.49 -5.32
C GLU A 136 -1.37 -3.56 -5.28
N THR A 137 -0.44 -3.44 -4.32
CA THR A 137 0.65 -4.40 -4.12
C THR A 137 0.12 -5.76 -3.64
N GLY A 138 -0.88 -5.75 -2.76
CA GLY A 138 -1.55 -6.94 -2.28
C GLY A 138 -2.24 -7.72 -3.39
N PHE A 139 -2.94 -7.01 -4.29
CA PHE A 139 -3.55 -7.62 -5.47
C PHE A 139 -2.49 -8.24 -6.39
N LEU A 140 -1.39 -7.53 -6.64
CA LEU A 140 -0.27 -8.09 -7.41
C LEU A 140 0.36 -9.30 -6.73
N ALA A 141 0.42 -9.33 -5.40
CA ALA A 141 0.97 -10.46 -4.66
C ALA A 141 0.14 -11.74 -4.81
N ILE A 142 -1.18 -11.63 -5.01
CA ILE A 142 -2.03 -12.78 -5.36
C ILE A 142 -1.56 -13.42 -6.67
N LEU A 143 -1.17 -12.62 -7.66
CA LEU A 143 -0.67 -13.10 -8.95
C LEU A 143 0.78 -13.62 -8.87
N VAL A 144 1.62 -12.99 -8.03
CA VAL A 144 3.03 -13.37 -7.84
C VAL A 144 3.16 -14.65 -7.01
N ALA A 145 2.24 -14.89 -6.07
CA ALA A 145 2.33 -16.01 -5.14
C ALA A 145 2.04 -17.38 -5.81
N PRO A 146 2.68 -18.46 -5.35
CA PRO A 146 2.36 -19.81 -5.79
C PRO A 146 0.86 -20.13 -5.65
N LEU A 147 0.26 -20.63 -6.74
CA LEU A 147 -1.00 -21.36 -6.69
C LEU A 147 -0.72 -22.79 -6.20
N ASN A 148 -0.50 -22.94 -4.89
CA ASN A 148 -0.33 -24.24 -4.27
C ASN A 148 -1.69 -24.72 -3.74
N LEU A 149 -2.65 -24.98 -4.65
CA LEU A 149 -3.91 -25.61 -4.27
C LEU A 149 -3.66 -27.08 -3.91
N PHE A 150 -4.00 -27.45 -2.67
CA PHE A 150 -4.12 -28.85 -2.22
C PHE A 150 -2.90 -29.75 -2.48
N GLY A 151 -1.68 -29.23 -2.25
CA GLY A 151 -0.46 -30.05 -2.26
C GLY A 151 -0.04 -30.59 -3.63
N TRP A 152 -0.77 -30.27 -4.70
CA TRP A 152 -0.32 -30.48 -6.06
C TRP A 152 0.64 -29.35 -6.43
N ARG A 153 1.94 -29.66 -6.35
CA ARG A 153 2.99 -28.85 -6.98
C ARG A 153 2.71 -28.83 -8.48
N SER A 154 1.94 -27.85 -8.95
CA SER A 154 1.72 -27.67 -10.38
C SER A 154 3.07 -27.43 -11.05
N VAL A 155 3.47 -28.39 -11.88
CA VAL A 155 4.73 -28.43 -12.64
C VAL A 155 4.76 -27.32 -13.71
N TRP A 156 3.65 -26.61 -13.93
CA TRP A 156 3.49 -25.48 -14.86
C TRP A 156 4.11 -24.15 -14.38
N TYR A 157 5.20 -24.24 -13.63
CA TYR A 157 5.74 -23.15 -12.81
C TYR A 157 6.71 -22.20 -13.57
N HIS A 158 6.64 -22.10 -14.90
CA HIS A 158 7.74 -21.49 -15.66
C HIS A 158 7.41 -20.26 -16.53
N GLN A 159 6.14 -19.88 -16.71
CA GLN A 159 5.80 -18.73 -17.57
C GLN A 159 5.35 -17.45 -16.83
N HIS A 160 4.95 -17.50 -15.56
CA HIS A 160 4.32 -16.36 -14.88
C HIS A 160 5.29 -15.31 -14.29
N ASP A 161 6.59 -15.59 -14.20
CA ASP A 161 7.53 -14.71 -13.48
C ASP A 161 7.79 -13.38 -14.23
N HIS A 162 7.96 -13.39 -15.55
CA HIS A 162 8.34 -12.16 -16.26
C HIS A 162 7.24 -11.10 -16.27
N ILE A 163 5.98 -11.51 -16.43
CA ILE A 163 4.82 -10.59 -16.48
C ILE A 163 4.53 -10.05 -15.07
N THR A 164 4.51 -10.91 -14.05
CA THR A 164 4.23 -10.47 -12.68
C THR A 164 5.33 -9.54 -12.13
N PHE A 165 6.61 -9.84 -12.35
CA PHE A 165 7.68 -8.92 -11.96
C PHE A 165 7.70 -7.64 -12.81
N TRP A 166 7.22 -7.68 -14.05
CA TRP A 166 7.03 -6.47 -14.85
C TRP A 166 5.92 -5.59 -14.25
N LEU A 167 4.82 -6.17 -13.78
CA LEU A 167 3.75 -5.43 -13.09
C LEU A 167 4.23 -4.77 -11.80
N VAL A 168 5.07 -5.46 -11.00
CA VAL A 168 5.68 -4.87 -9.80
C VAL A 168 6.59 -3.69 -10.17
N LYS A 169 7.39 -3.81 -11.24
CA LYS A 169 8.20 -2.68 -11.75
C LYS A 169 7.34 -1.54 -12.27
N TRP A 170 6.25 -1.86 -12.96
CA TRP A 170 5.29 -0.87 -13.43
C TRP A 170 4.66 -0.13 -12.24
N LEU A 171 4.33 -0.83 -11.15
CA LEU A 171 3.77 -0.21 -9.96
C LEU A 171 4.77 0.79 -9.34
N LEU A 172 6.04 0.41 -9.20
CA LEU A 172 7.10 1.30 -8.73
C LEU A 172 7.29 2.52 -9.65
N PHE A 173 7.28 2.29 -10.97
CA PHE A 173 7.31 3.36 -11.95
C PHE A 173 6.13 4.31 -11.76
N ARG A 174 4.91 3.78 -11.71
CA ARG A 174 3.67 4.56 -11.57
C ARG A 174 3.67 5.36 -10.28
N LEU A 175 4.09 4.77 -9.16
CA LEU A 175 4.18 5.44 -7.86
C LEU A 175 5.09 6.68 -7.95
N MET A 176 6.31 6.50 -8.45
CA MET A 176 7.29 7.58 -8.53
C MET A 176 6.90 8.64 -9.55
N PHE A 177 6.47 8.20 -10.73
CA PHE A 177 6.05 9.08 -11.80
C PHE A 177 4.81 9.90 -11.42
N ALA A 178 3.79 9.27 -10.83
CA ALA A 178 2.60 9.98 -10.36
C ALA A 178 2.94 10.99 -9.26
N SER A 179 3.83 10.64 -8.31
CA SER A 179 4.29 11.57 -7.27
C SER A 179 4.95 12.81 -7.87
N GLY A 180 5.72 12.68 -8.96
CA GLY A 180 6.32 13.80 -9.67
C GLY A 180 5.32 14.64 -10.48
N ILE A 181 4.44 13.98 -11.24
CA ILE A 181 3.45 14.66 -12.09
C ILE A 181 2.44 15.44 -11.26
N VAL A 182 1.95 14.88 -10.15
CA VAL A 182 0.98 15.58 -9.28
C VAL A 182 1.55 16.90 -8.76
N LYS A 183 2.86 16.98 -8.50
CA LYS A 183 3.51 18.24 -8.10
C LYS A 183 3.42 19.31 -9.18
N LEU A 184 3.54 18.94 -10.47
CA LEU A 184 3.37 19.87 -11.60
C LEU A 184 1.90 20.22 -11.83
N THR A 185 1.01 19.23 -11.79
CA THR A 185 -0.43 19.43 -12.05
C THR A 185 -1.18 20.09 -10.89
N SER A 186 -0.59 20.13 -9.69
CA SER A 186 -1.16 20.83 -8.53
C SER A 186 -1.31 22.33 -8.72
N ASN A 187 -0.68 22.92 -9.75
CA ASN A 187 -0.64 24.36 -10.02
C ASN A 187 -0.22 25.20 -8.81
N CYS A 188 0.53 24.61 -7.88
CA CYS A 188 0.98 25.30 -6.69
C CYS A 188 2.16 26.22 -7.03
N PRO A 189 2.11 27.52 -6.67
CA PRO A 189 3.17 28.48 -6.96
C PRO A 189 4.54 28.08 -6.38
N THR A 190 4.56 27.34 -5.27
CA THR A 190 5.81 26.93 -4.59
C THR A 190 6.55 25.82 -5.33
N TRP A 191 5.82 24.90 -5.97
CA TRP A 191 6.38 23.83 -6.79
C TRP A 191 6.95 24.39 -8.10
N TRP A 192 6.19 25.27 -8.77
CA TRP A 192 6.65 25.96 -9.98
C TRP A 192 7.75 26.99 -9.71
N GLY A 193 7.73 27.65 -8.54
CA GLY A 193 8.74 28.60 -8.09
C GLY A 193 10.00 27.97 -7.50
N LEU A 194 10.09 26.64 -7.45
CA LEU A 194 11.20 25.87 -6.86
C LEU A 194 11.48 26.17 -5.38
N THR A 195 10.49 26.66 -4.64
CA THR A 195 10.59 26.99 -3.21
C THR A 195 9.88 26.00 -2.30
N ALA A 196 9.27 24.95 -2.86
CA ALA A 196 8.52 23.94 -2.12
C ALA A 196 9.31 23.32 -0.95
N LEU A 197 10.61 23.06 -1.14
CA LEU A 197 11.45 22.46 -0.11
C LEU A 197 11.72 23.37 1.10
N ASN A 198 11.55 24.69 0.97
CA ASN A 198 11.68 25.60 2.11
C ASN A 198 10.62 25.29 3.19
N TYR A 199 9.40 24.97 2.76
CA TYR A 199 8.28 24.63 3.65
C TYR A 199 8.16 23.14 3.92
N HIS A 200 8.68 22.30 3.02
CA HIS A 200 8.50 20.86 3.12
C HIS A 200 9.14 20.30 4.39
N TYR A 201 10.36 20.73 4.76
CA TYR A 201 11.04 20.23 5.96
C TYR A 201 10.32 20.55 7.28
N GLU A 202 9.53 21.62 7.32
CA GLU A 202 8.78 22.03 8.51
C GLU A 202 7.46 21.26 8.65
N THR A 203 6.85 20.90 7.52
CA THR A 203 5.48 20.36 7.45
C THR A 203 5.43 18.84 7.33
N GLN A 204 6.58 18.14 7.38
CA GLN A 204 6.63 16.67 7.33
C GLN A 204 5.94 16.06 8.56
N CYS A 205 5.17 14.99 8.35
CA CYS A 205 4.48 14.29 9.45
C CYS A 205 5.45 13.56 10.39
N ILE A 206 6.64 13.18 9.88
CA ILE A 206 7.71 12.52 10.65
C ILE A 206 9.00 13.30 10.43
N PRO A 207 9.22 14.40 11.18
CA PRO A 207 10.40 15.23 10.99
C PRO A 207 11.66 14.48 11.39
N THR A 208 12.66 14.47 10.52
CA THR A 208 13.98 13.88 10.81
C THR A 208 14.95 14.96 11.29
N PRO A 209 15.92 14.64 12.17
CA PRO A 209 16.96 15.62 12.57
C PRO A 209 17.73 16.19 11.36
N LEU A 210 17.87 15.39 10.31
CA LEU A 210 18.47 15.82 9.04
C LEU A 210 17.62 16.85 8.31
N ALA A 211 16.29 16.78 8.39
CA ALA A 211 15.40 17.79 7.80
C ALA A 211 15.65 19.17 8.41
N TRP A 212 15.90 19.24 9.71
CA TRP A 212 16.24 20.51 10.38
C TRP A 212 17.56 21.09 9.84
N ILE A 213 18.60 20.27 9.71
CA ILE A 213 19.89 20.70 9.14
C ILE A 213 19.72 21.10 7.67
N ALA A 214 18.99 20.28 6.90
CA ALA A 214 18.71 20.51 5.49
C ALA A 214 17.96 21.83 5.27
N HIS A 215 17.06 22.21 6.17
CA HIS A 215 16.31 23.45 6.11
C HIS A 215 17.21 24.70 6.26
N GLN A 216 18.31 24.61 7.04
CA GLN A 216 19.23 25.76 7.25
C GLN A 216 20.10 26.09 6.03
N PHE A 217 20.09 25.28 4.97
CA PHE A 217 20.87 25.55 3.77
C PHE A 217 20.28 26.72 2.96
N PRO A 218 21.13 27.46 2.21
CA PRO A 218 20.70 28.61 1.44
C PRO A 218 19.69 28.25 0.35
N GLU A 219 18.85 29.23 -0.04
CA GLU A 219 17.74 29.03 -0.98
C GLU A 219 18.16 28.43 -2.33
N TRP A 220 19.35 28.78 -2.85
CA TRP A 220 19.86 28.20 -4.10
C TRP A 220 20.03 26.68 -4.02
N PHE A 221 20.43 26.17 -2.85
CA PHE A 221 20.59 24.75 -2.61
C PHE A 221 19.21 24.07 -2.56
N GLN A 222 18.22 24.73 -1.94
CA GLN A 222 16.84 24.22 -1.92
C GLN A 222 16.22 24.14 -3.31
N LYS A 223 16.43 25.17 -4.14
CA LYS A 223 16.01 25.16 -5.56
C LYS A 223 16.65 24.00 -6.32
N LEU A 224 17.94 23.75 -6.11
CA LEU A 224 18.64 22.60 -6.69
C LEU A 224 18.04 21.27 -6.21
N CYS A 225 17.71 21.16 -4.92
CA CYS A 225 17.04 19.98 -4.37
C CYS A 225 15.64 19.78 -4.98
N VAL A 226 14.85 20.84 -5.22
CA VAL A 226 13.53 20.72 -5.89
C VAL A 226 13.71 20.20 -7.32
N VAL A 227 14.68 20.73 -8.06
CA VAL A 227 15.00 20.23 -9.40
C VAL A 227 15.42 18.76 -9.34
N SER A 228 16.24 18.38 -8.35
CA SER A 228 16.67 16.99 -8.16
C SER A 228 15.49 16.06 -7.86
N VAL A 229 14.51 16.49 -7.05
CA VAL A 229 13.27 15.76 -6.81
C VAL A 229 12.50 15.54 -8.12
N TYR A 230 12.36 16.56 -8.96
CA TYR A 230 11.71 16.40 -10.27
C TYR A 230 12.44 15.42 -11.18
N VAL A 231 13.77 15.51 -11.25
CA VAL A 231 14.59 14.59 -12.07
C VAL A 231 14.45 13.15 -11.56
N ILE A 232 14.46 12.94 -10.25
CA ILE A 232 14.40 11.57 -9.71
C ILE A 232 12.99 10.98 -9.77
N GLN A 233 11.95 11.82 -9.75
CA GLN A 233 10.56 11.35 -9.82
C GLN A 233 9.98 11.27 -11.24
N ILE A 234 10.52 12.01 -12.22
CA ILE A 234 9.95 12.06 -13.58
C ILE A 234 10.82 11.30 -14.59
N PRO A 235 12.06 11.72 -14.93
CA PRO A 235 12.88 11.00 -15.90
C PRO A 235 13.53 9.71 -15.36
N VAL A 236 13.99 9.67 -14.11
CA VAL A 236 14.68 8.48 -13.56
C VAL A 236 13.82 7.20 -13.55
N PRO A 237 12.50 7.22 -13.24
CA PRO A 237 11.68 6.02 -13.30
C PRO A 237 11.65 5.34 -14.68
N PHE A 238 11.81 6.08 -15.78
CA PHE A 238 11.89 5.47 -17.13
C PHE A 238 13.08 4.51 -17.27
N LEU A 239 14.15 4.72 -16.50
CA LEU A 239 15.31 3.84 -16.49
C LEU A 239 14.99 2.44 -15.93
N TYR A 240 13.86 2.24 -15.24
CA TYR A 240 13.42 0.90 -14.81
C TYR A 240 13.13 -0.03 -15.97
N PHE A 241 12.68 0.52 -17.10
CA PHE A 241 12.39 -0.24 -18.32
C PHE A 241 13.62 -0.41 -19.22
N SER A 242 14.76 0.20 -18.87
CA SER A 242 15.97 0.02 -19.63
C SER A 242 16.48 -1.43 -19.60
N PRO A 243 16.94 -1.98 -20.73
CA PRO A 243 17.58 -3.30 -20.76
C PRO A 243 18.93 -3.33 -20.02
N VAL A 244 19.54 -2.15 -19.76
CA VAL A 244 20.87 -2.04 -19.14
C VAL A 244 20.80 -2.21 -17.62
N ARG A 245 21.50 -3.20 -17.06
CA ARG A 245 21.52 -3.48 -15.61
C ARG A 245 22.02 -2.29 -14.79
N SER A 246 23.06 -1.60 -15.24
CA SER A 246 23.62 -0.44 -14.54
C SER A 246 22.62 0.70 -14.37
N GLN A 247 21.79 0.96 -15.38
CA GLN A 247 20.80 2.04 -15.34
C GLN A 247 19.66 1.72 -14.35
N ARG A 248 19.25 0.45 -14.27
CA ARG A 248 18.24 0.01 -13.29
C ARG A 248 18.75 0.09 -11.85
N ILE A 249 20.01 -0.27 -11.62
CA ILE A 249 20.64 -0.16 -10.29
C ILE A 249 20.78 1.32 -9.89
N PHE A 250 21.20 2.18 -10.82
CA PHE A 250 21.26 3.62 -10.59
C PHE A 250 19.89 4.19 -10.23
N ALA A 251 18.84 3.84 -10.99
CA ALA A 251 17.48 4.27 -10.71
C ALA A 251 17.00 3.82 -9.32
N PHE A 252 17.29 2.58 -8.94
CA PHE A 252 16.96 2.07 -7.60
C PHE A 252 17.62 2.90 -6.49
N TYR A 253 18.93 3.17 -6.58
CA TYR A 253 19.62 3.95 -5.56
C TYR A 253 19.15 5.40 -5.48
N CYS A 254 18.94 6.06 -6.62
CA CYS A 254 18.41 7.42 -6.65
C CYS A 254 17.04 7.52 -5.97
N GLN A 255 16.20 6.52 -6.14
CA GLN A 255 14.84 6.53 -5.59
C GLN A 255 14.80 6.10 -4.13
N HIS A 256 15.61 5.14 -3.72
CA HIS A 256 15.70 4.72 -2.31
C HIS A 256 16.03 5.90 -1.37
N GLU A 257 16.98 6.74 -1.78
CA GLU A 257 17.37 7.96 -1.04
C GLU A 257 16.24 8.98 -0.93
N ILE A 258 15.34 9.04 -1.92
CA ILE A 258 14.20 9.96 -1.90
C ILE A 258 13.01 9.37 -1.16
N THR A 259 12.68 8.09 -1.35
CA THR A 259 11.58 7.42 -0.64
C THR A 259 11.76 7.53 0.88
N ILE A 260 12.98 7.32 1.39
CA ILE A 260 13.25 7.49 2.83
C ILE A 260 13.05 8.95 3.31
N ARG A 261 13.17 9.94 2.41
CA ARG A 261 13.13 11.38 2.74
C ARG A 261 11.82 12.09 2.44
N ASN A 262 11.00 11.56 1.52
CA ASN A 262 9.75 12.19 1.04
C ASN A 262 8.50 11.48 1.56
N GLU A 263 8.58 10.24 2.05
CA GLU A 263 7.40 9.40 2.35
C GLU A 263 6.84 9.57 3.76
N SER A 264 7.31 10.55 4.52
CA SER A 264 6.64 11.05 5.73
C SER A 264 5.48 12.01 5.38
N MET A 265 4.62 11.58 4.46
CA MET A 265 3.35 12.21 4.08
C MET A 265 2.19 11.31 4.45
#